data_AF-A0AAV2HG73-F1
#
_entry.id   AF-A0AAV2HG73-F1
#
_cell.length_a   1.000
_cell.length_b   1.000
_cell.length_c   1.000
_cell.angle_alpha   90.00
_cell.angle_beta   90.00
_cell.angle_gamma   90.00
#
_symmetry.space_group_name_H-M   'P 1'
#
loop_
_entity.id
_entity.type
_entity.pdbx_description
1 polymer ?
#
loop_
_entity_poly.entity_id
_entity_poly.type
_entity_poly.pdbx_seq_one_letter_code
_entity_poly.pdbx_strand_id
1 'polypeptide(L)'
;MQASSSRGFLISCLVVLILDLTLLTNGQQPQQPPANQQNAVCSNRFEAAMAPECFESFGVNFTGIIFIITGNRTGGIPAQYTYTSYIEFVCSSAIQDKVVPCILQNMQKYNTSAQCTNEDKMGVLGRGAQLLGIMDGMCGKSCEQEATQSLIQCYAAINVNPDPILNPNASIIEDKYSIAGLNESELSNFCNNREKLFSCLGPLSNTCPSLLTRLSTIGIDLQAMEKATGVSCTDKDKYLKGLTCFKTPNNGITQCDQQTTTNMRSSVLGRYQTGTIPPSKYMGELCKVKLTQMDCELSAFQKSCDAALVELRTIIECTMLPKFCKENAPYQSVYNGICGKVSTPAPISTIRPTQPPGGPGAVANRTPSPMSGLGGAASVTVSMVLLVAAAVIGSLVQ
;
A
#
# COMPACT_ATOMS: atom_id res chain seq x y z
N MET A 1 11.62 -29.83 17.05
CA MET A 1 10.21 -29.43 16.83
C MET A 1 10.20 -28.38 15.72
N GLN A 2 9.80 -28.80 14.53
CA GLN A 2 9.84 -28.00 13.29
C GLN A 2 8.60 -27.10 13.23
N ALA A 3 8.82 -25.79 13.11
CA ALA A 3 7.78 -24.83 12.76
C ALA A 3 7.56 -24.91 11.24
N SER A 4 6.36 -25.29 10.81
CA SER A 4 5.99 -25.34 9.40
C SER A 4 5.88 -23.91 8.84
N SER A 5 6.87 -23.50 8.08
CA SER A 5 6.78 -22.34 7.18
C SER A 5 5.89 -22.72 6.00
N SER A 6 4.59 -22.42 6.09
CA SER A 6 3.68 -22.40 4.94
C SER A 6 3.97 -21.15 4.10
N ARG A 7 5.05 -21.19 3.32
CA ARG A 7 5.38 -20.21 2.28
C ARG A 7 5.63 -20.97 0.99
N GLY A 8 4.74 -20.76 0.02
CA GLY A 8 4.94 -21.21 -1.35
C GLY A 8 3.71 -21.87 -1.91
N PHE A 9 2.84 -21.10 -2.57
CA PHE A 9 2.13 -21.50 -3.78
C PHE A 9 1.51 -20.24 -4.40
N LEU A 10 1.46 -20.19 -5.74
CA LEU A 10 0.85 -19.19 -6.62
C LEU A 10 1.75 -18.08 -7.17
N ILE A 11 2.70 -18.47 -8.03
CA ILE A 11 3.13 -17.62 -9.15
C ILE A 11 2.94 -18.44 -10.43
N SER A 12 1.77 -18.31 -11.06
CA SER A 12 1.59 -18.52 -12.51
C SER A 12 0.18 -18.13 -12.90
N CYS A 13 -0.01 -16.93 -13.45
CA CYS A 13 -1.10 -16.53 -14.37
C CYS A 13 -1.05 -15.00 -14.55
N LEU A 14 -0.14 -14.49 -15.38
CA LEU A 14 -0.15 -13.06 -15.76
C LEU A 14 0.47 -12.81 -17.14
N VAL A 15 0.03 -13.56 -18.15
CA VAL A 15 0.40 -13.31 -19.56
C VAL A 15 -0.83 -13.50 -20.48
N VAL A 16 -1.88 -12.69 -20.30
CA VAL A 16 -2.92 -12.44 -21.32
C VAL A 16 -3.55 -11.05 -21.01
N LEU A 17 -2.96 -9.93 -21.45
CA LEU A 17 -3.46 -8.60 -21.02
C LEU A 17 -3.32 -7.44 -22.03
N ILE A 18 -3.15 -7.69 -23.33
CA ILE A 18 -3.01 -6.60 -24.32
C ILE A 18 -4.15 -6.54 -25.37
N LEU A 19 -5.11 -7.46 -25.39
CA LEU A 19 -6.05 -7.59 -26.53
C LEU A 19 -7.49 -7.07 -26.36
N ASP A 20 -7.98 -6.69 -25.18
CA ASP A 20 -9.43 -6.37 -25.00
C ASP A 20 -9.79 -4.89 -24.67
N LEU A 21 -8.85 -3.95 -24.77
CA LEU A 21 -9.14 -2.53 -24.48
C LEU A 21 -10.05 -1.86 -25.54
N THR A 22 -10.25 -2.48 -26.70
CA THR A 22 -11.11 -1.97 -27.79
C THR A 22 -12.62 -2.15 -27.54
N LEU A 23 -13.02 -2.95 -26.55
CA LEU A 23 -14.44 -3.19 -26.24
C LEU A 23 -15.09 -2.04 -25.45
N LEU A 24 -14.32 -1.25 -24.70
CA LEU A 24 -14.84 -0.09 -23.96
C LEU A 24 -15.16 1.11 -24.86
N THR A 25 -14.71 1.13 -26.12
CA THR A 25 -14.84 2.29 -27.03
C THR A 25 -15.95 2.19 -28.06
N ASN A 26 -16.60 1.04 -28.24
CA ASN A 26 -17.59 0.85 -29.30
C ASN A 26 -19.02 0.74 -28.76
N GLY A 27 -19.61 1.90 -28.48
CA GLY A 27 -21.05 2.05 -28.71
C GLY A 27 -21.30 2.04 -30.22
N GLN A 28 -22.02 1.01 -30.69
CA GLN A 28 -22.58 0.85 -32.06
C GLN A 28 -21.66 0.33 -33.18
N GLN A 29 -21.73 -0.99 -33.46
CA GLN A 29 -22.15 -1.56 -34.76
C GLN A 29 -22.37 -3.09 -34.63
N PRO A 30 -23.40 -3.68 -35.28
CA PRO A 30 -23.68 -5.12 -35.18
C PRO A 30 -22.76 -5.91 -36.13
N GLN A 31 -21.70 -6.52 -35.57
CA GLN A 31 -21.01 -7.65 -36.21
C GLN A 31 -21.43 -8.95 -35.51
N GLN A 32 -21.80 -9.95 -36.32
CA GLN A 32 -22.33 -11.23 -35.84
C GLN A 32 -21.40 -11.93 -34.83
N PRO A 33 -21.93 -12.42 -33.70
CA PRO A 33 -21.15 -13.15 -32.71
C PRO A 33 -20.66 -14.52 -33.18
N PRO A 34 -19.42 -14.94 -32.85
CA PRO A 34 -19.13 -16.35 -32.63
C PRO A 34 -19.93 -16.87 -31.43
N ALA A 35 -20.33 -18.15 -31.49
CA ALA A 35 -21.39 -18.79 -30.69
C ALA A 35 -21.16 -18.93 -29.16
N ASN A 36 -20.22 -18.20 -28.55
CA ASN A 36 -19.97 -18.19 -27.09
C ASN A 36 -20.44 -16.90 -26.38
N GLN A 37 -21.08 -15.95 -27.05
CA GLN A 37 -21.47 -14.66 -26.46
C GLN A 37 -22.72 -14.66 -25.55
N GLN A 38 -23.44 -15.77 -25.41
CA GLN A 38 -24.62 -15.82 -24.53
C GLN A 38 -24.29 -15.79 -23.02
N ASN A 39 -23.02 -16.01 -22.64
CA ASN A 39 -22.59 -16.11 -21.23
C ASN A 39 -22.03 -14.82 -20.61
N ALA A 40 -22.08 -13.67 -21.31
CA ALA A 40 -21.44 -12.40 -20.87
C ALA A 40 -22.43 -11.29 -20.45
N VAL A 41 -23.67 -11.63 -20.11
CA VAL A 41 -24.76 -10.65 -19.93
C VAL A 41 -24.46 -9.70 -18.76
N CYS A 42 -23.94 -10.22 -17.65
CA CYS A 42 -23.62 -9.39 -16.49
C CYS A 42 -22.35 -8.56 -16.71
N SER A 43 -21.34 -9.13 -17.35
CA SER A 43 -20.11 -8.39 -17.68
C SER A 43 -20.39 -7.17 -18.57
N ASN A 44 -21.21 -7.33 -19.62
CA ASN A 44 -21.59 -6.23 -20.51
C ASN A 44 -22.44 -5.17 -19.79
N ARG A 45 -23.35 -5.58 -18.89
CA ARG A 45 -24.15 -4.65 -18.09
C ARG A 45 -23.30 -3.86 -17.10
N PHE A 46 -22.31 -4.50 -16.48
CA PHE A 46 -21.36 -3.84 -15.62
C PHE A 46 -20.61 -2.74 -16.38
N GLU A 47 -20.05 -3.05 -17.55
CA GLU A 47 -19.35 -2.06 -18.38
C GLU A 47 -20.24 -0.89 -18.79
N ALA A 48 -21.46 -1.18 -19.25
CA ALA A 48 -22.43 -0.16 -19.65
C ALA A 48 -22.85 0.75 -18.47
N ALA A 49 -22.85 0.21 -17.24
CA ALA A 49 -23.19 0.96 -16.04
C ALA A 49 -22.02 1.83 -15.52
N MET A 50 -20.76 1.48 -15.80
CA MET A 50 -19.60 2.13 -15.17
C MET A 50 -19.54 3.63 -15.43
N ALA A 51 -19.58 4.04 -16.70
CA ALA A 51 -19.50 5.45 -17.06
C ALA A 51 -20.64 6.29 -16.43
N PRO A 52 -21.93 5.98 -16.67
CA PRO A 52 -23.02 6.79 -16.15
C PRO A 52 -23.15 6.71 -14.63
N GLU A 53 -23.01 5.52 -14.01
CA GLU A 53 -23.27 5.35 -12.59
C GLU A 53 -22.10 5.76 -11.69
N CYS A 54 -20.85 5.53 -12.12
CA CYS A 54 -19.68 5.69 -11.26
C CYS A 54 -18.73 6.82 -11.64
N PHE A 55 -18.84 7.40 -12.83
CA PHE A 55 -17.97 8.52 -13.24
C PHE A 55 -18.79 9.78 -13.50
N GLU A 56 -19.74 9.72 -14.43
CA GLU A 56 -20.51 10.88 -14.88
C GLU A 56 -21.42 11.42 -13.78
N SER A 57 -21.99 10.53 -12.95
CA SER A 57 -22.75 10.89 -11.74
C SER A 57 -21.97 11.76 -10.75
N PHE A 58 -20.64 11.71 -10.80
CA PHE A 58 -19.75 12.49 -9.95
C PHE A 58 -18.99 13.59 -10.72
N GLY A 59 -19.41 13.89 -11.96
CA GLY A 59 -18.80 14.91 -12.80
C GLY A 59 -17.46 14.51 -13.39
N VAL A 60 -17.12 13.22 -13.40
CA VAL A 60 -15.91 12.69 -14.03
C VAL A 60 -16.23 12.29 -15.46
N ASN A 61 -15.51 12.87 -16.43
CA ASN A 61 -15.69 12.54 -17.83
C ASN A 61 -15.02 11.20 -18.16
N PHE A 62 -15.81 10.14 -18.35
CA PHE A 62 -15.25 8.81 -18.58
C PHE A 62 -14.41 8.73 -19.87
N THR A 63 -14.76 9.47 -20.91
CA THR A 63 -13.95 9.56 -22.15
C THR A 63 -12.55 10.13 -21.90
N GLY A 64 -12.41 11.06 -20.96
CA GLY A 64 -11.13 11.58 -20.50
C GLY A 64 -10.33 10.54 -19.70
N ILE A 65 -11.00 9.67 -18.95
CA ILE A 65 -10.34 8.52 -18.29
C ILE A 65 -9.76 7.59 -19.37
N ILE A 66 -10.56 7.21 -20.37
CA ILE A 66 -10.09 6.38 -21.50
C ILE A 66 -8.90 7.04 -22.24
N PHE A 67 -8.93 8.36 -22.42
CA PHE A 67 -7.81 9.11 -23.01
C PHE A 67 -6.51 8.96 -22.22
N ILE A 68 -6.57 9.06 -20.89
CA ILE A 68 -5.39 8.86 -20.04
C ILE A 68 -4.89 7.41 -20.15
N ILE A 69 -5.80 6.43 -20.02
CA ILE A 69 -5.45 5.01 -19.98
C ILE A 69 -4.80 4.56 -21.31
N THR A 70 -5.28 5.08 -22.43
CA THR A 70 -4.81 4.70 -23.76
C THR A 70 -3.55 5.46 -24.18
N GLY A 71 -3.01 6.33 -23.32
CA GLY A 71 -1.84 7.14 -23.64
C GLY A 71 -2.14 8.15 -24.73
N ASN A 72 -3.26 8.87 -24.59
CA ASN A 72 -3.74 9.93 -25.50
C ASN A 72 -4.13 9.43 -26.91
N ARG A 73 -4.50 8.16 -27.05
CA ARG A 73 -4.83 7.56 -28.36
C ARG A 73 -6.30 7.66 -28.72
N THR A 74 -7.20 7.54 -27.75
CA THR A 74 -8.65 7.55 -27.99
C THR A 74 -9.38 8.36 -26.92
N GLY A 75 -10.50 8.98 -27.29
CA GLY A 75 -11.25 9.87 -26.41
C GLY A 75 -10.69 11.30 -26.36
N GLY A 76 -10.94 12.00 -25.26
CA GLY A 76 -10.48 13.38 -25.05
C GLY A 76 -10.78 13.86 -23.64
N ILE A 77 -9.89 14.70 -23.09
CA ILE A 77 -10.12 15.39 -21.82
C ILE A 77 -11.04 16.60 -22.06
N PRO A 78 -11.90 16.97 -21.08
CA PRO A 78 -12.72 18.16 -21.20
C PRO A 78 -11.87 19.43 -21.38
N ALA A 79 -12.33 20.37 -22.21
CA ALA A 79 -11.55 21.54 -22.64
C ALA A 79 -11.07 22.45 -21.49
N GLN A 80 -11.76 22.42 -20.34
CA GLN A 80 -11.37 23.16 -19.14
C GLN A 80 -10.17 22.58 -18.39
N TYR A 81 -9.72 21.37 -18.74
CA TYR A 81 -8.59 20.71 -18.10
C TYR A 81 -7.41 20.54 -19.06
N THR A 82 -6.21 20.72 -18.54
CA THR A 82 -4.99 20.11 -19.08
C THR A 82 -4.91 18.64 -18.65
N TYR A 83 -4.05 17.85 -19.32
CA TYR A 83 -3.79 16.45 -18.94
C TYR A 83 -3.45 16.31 -17.45
N THR A 84 -2.53 17.14 -16.95
CA THR A 84 -2.09 17.12 -15.54
C THR A 84 -3.22 17.50 -14.60
N SER A 85 -3.93 18.61 -14.86
CA SER A 85 -5.04 19.04 -13.99
C SER A 85 -6.21 18.06 -14.00
N TYR A 86 -6.42 17.32 -15.10
CA TYR A 86 -7.45 16.29 -15.15
C TYR A 86 -7.08 15.08 -14.30
N ILE A 87 -5.82 14.62 -14.36
CA ILE A 87 -5.31 13.57 -13.46
C ILE A 87 -5.43 14.03 -12.00
N GLU A 88 -5.02 15.26 -11.66
CA GLU A 88 -5.14 15.78 -10.30
C GLU A 88 -6.59 15.83 -9.80
N PHE A 89 -7.53 16.22 -10.67
CA PHE A 89 -8.96 16.18 -10.37
C PHE A 89 -9.43 14.74 -10.09
N VAL A 90 -9.16 13.80 -11.00
CA VAL A 90 -9.56 12.40 -10.88
C VAL A 90 -8.95 11.74 -9.65
N CYS A 91 -7.69 12.05 -9.34
CA CYS A 91 -6.94 11.49 -8.23
C CYS A 91 -7.14 12.22 -6.90
N SER A 92 -7.96 13.29 -6.89
CA SER A 92 -8.32 13.96 -5.65
C SER A 92 -9.13 13.02 -4.76
N SER A 93 -8.95 13.14 -3.44
CA SER A 93 -9.72 12.34 -2.47
C SER A 93 -11.23 12.52 -2.65
N ALA A 94 -11.68 13.73 -2.99
CA ALA A 94 -13.10 14.04 -3.22
C ALA A 94 -13.73 13.23 -4.36
N ILE A 95 -12.95 12.86 -5.38
CA ILE A 95 -13.40 12.02 -6.50
C ILE A 95 -13.17 10.54 -6.18
N GLN A 96 -11.97 10.18 -5.73
CA GLN A 96 -11.63 8.78 -5.40
C GLN A 96 -12.57 8.18 -4.35
N ASP A 97 -12.99 8.97 -3.35
CA ASP A 97 -13.93 8.55 -2.31
C ASP A 97 -15.36 8.29 -2.81
N LYS A 98 -15.68 8.69 -4.04
CA LYS A 98 -16.98 8.45 -4.67
C LYS A 98 -16.88 7.35 -5.72
N VAL A 99 -15.93 7.50 -6.65
CA VAL A 99 -15.77 6.61 -7.80
C VAL A 99 -15.35 5.21 -7.36
N VAL A 100 -14.34 5.08 -6.50
CA VAL A 100 -13.83 3.75 -6.11
C VAL A 100 -14.87 2.94 -5.34
N PRO A 101 -15.55 3.48 -4.31
CA PRO A 101 -16.67 2.78 -3.69
C PRO A 101 -17.78 2.41 -4.66
N CYS A 102 -18.14 3.29 -5.60
CA CYS A 102 -19.17 2.99 -6.59
C CYS A 102 -18.80 1.79 -7.47
N ILE A 103 -17.57 1.74 -8.00
CA ILE A 103 -17.10 0.61 -8.81
C ILE A 103 -17.18 -0.68 -8.01
N LEU A 104 -16.67 -0.69 -6.78
CA LEU A 104 -16.71 -1.86 -5.90
C LEU A 104 -18.13 -2.31 -5.57
N GLN A 105 -19.03 -1.38 -5.28
CA GLN A 105 -20.44 -1.68 -5.02
C GLN A 105 -21.14 -2.25 -6.25
N ASN A 106 -20.86 -1.71 -7.43
CA ASN A 106 -21.35 -2.28 -8.68
C ASN A 106 -20.79 -3.68 -8.94
N MET A 107 -19.50 -3.92 -8.68
CA MET A 107 -18.94 -5.28 -8.74
C MET A 107 -19.68 -6.24 -7.80
N GLN A 108 -19.94 -5.83 -6.55
CA GLN A 108 -20.67 -6.66 -5.59
C GLN A 108 -22.11 -6.94 -6.04
N LYS A 109 -22.83 -5.94 -6.57
CA LYS A 109 -24.19 -6.07 -7.09
C LYS A 109 -24.32 -7.22 -8.09
N TYR A 110 -23.35 -7.37 -9.00
CA TYR A 110 -23.34 -8.49 -9.96
C TYR A 110 -22.77 -9.79 -9.36
N ASN A 111 -21.78 -9.71 -8.48
CA ASN A 111 -21.19 -10.88 -7.83
C ASN A 111 -22.23 -11.67 -7.00
N THR A 112 -23.12 -10.96 -6.29
CA THR A 112 -24.20 -11.56 -5.49
C THR A 112 -25.47 -11.84 -6.30
N SER A 113 -25.52 -11.47 -7.58
CA SER A 113 -26.70 -11.68 -8.41
C SER A 113 -26.86 -13.16 -8.76
N ALA A 114 -28.06 -13.70 -8.54
CA ALA A 114 -28.44 -15.03 -8.99
C ALA A 114 -28.60 -15.12 -10.52
N GLN A 115 -28.68 -13.99 -11.22
CA GLN A 115 -28.83 -13.92 -12.67
C GLN A 115 -27.52 -14.03 -13.44
N CYS A 116 -26.37 -13.95 -12.75
CA CYS A 116 -25.05 -14.03 -13.37
C CYS A 116 -24.47 -15.43 -13.19
N THR A 117 -23.91 -16.00 -14.26
CA THR A 117 -23.14 -17.24 -14.16
C THR A 117 -21.82 -16.99 -13.42
N ASN A 118 -21.16 -18.03 -12.93
CA ASN A 118 -19.86 -17.88 -12.26
C ASN A 118 -18.80 -17.27 -13.20
N GLU A 119 -18.83 -17.62 -14.49
CA GLU A 119 -17.92 -17.05 -15.49
C GLU A 119 -18.19 -15.56 -15.71
N ASP A 120 -19.47 -15.16 -15.78
CA ASP A 120 -19.89 -13.76 -15.84
C ASP A 120 -19.42 -12.96 -14.61
N LYS A 121 -19.55 -13.55 -13.41
CA LYS A 121 -19.08 -12.93 -12.16
C LYS A 121 -17.57 -12.73 -12.16
N MET A 122 -16.81 -13.72 -12.60
CA MET A 122 -15.36 -13.59 -12.76
C MET A 122 -14.99 -12.52 -13.79
N GLY A 123 -15.75 -12.41 -14.89
CA GLY A 123 -15.61 -11.33 -15.86
C GLY A 123 -15.84 -9.94 -15.25
N VAL A 124 -16.90 -9.76 -14.46
CA VAL A 124 -17.16 -8.50 -13.74
C VAL A 124 -16.04 -8.18 -12.76
N LEU A 125 -15.64 -9.15 -11.92
CA LEU A 125 -14.57 -8.95 -10.95
C LEU A 125 -13.24 -8.61 -11.62
N GLY A 126 -12.90 -9.30 -12.71
CA GLY A 126 -11.69 -9.03 -13.48
C GLY A 126 -11.66 -7.63 -14.09
N ARG A 127 -12.74 -7.21 -14.74
CA ARG A 127 -12.84 -5.86 -15.36
C ARG A 127 -12.84 -4.75 -14.32
N GLY A 128 -13.59 -4.93 -13.22
CA GLY A 128 -13.61 -3.97 -12.13
C GLY A 128 -12.25 -3.83 -11.44
N ALA A 129 -11.58 -4.96 -11.16
CA ALA A 129 -10.23 -4.96 -10.61
C ALA A 129 -9.21 -4.32 -11.56
N GLN A 130 -9.32 -4.57 -12.87
CA GLN A 130 -8.48 -3.93 -13.88
C GLN A 130 -8.67 -2.41 -13.88
N LEU A 131 -9.92 -1.94 -13.89
CA LEU A 131 -10.22 -0.51 -13.85
C LEU A 131 -9.67 0.16 -12.58
N LEU A 132 -9.86 -0.47 -11.42
CA LEU A 132 -9.33 0.03 -10.15
C LEU A 132 -7.80 0.03 -10.12
N GLY A 133 -7.16 -1.01 -10.66
CA GLY A 133 -5.70 -1.08 -10.77
C GLY A 133 -5.13 0.00 -11.69
N ILE A 134 -5.84 0.32 -12.78
CA ILE A 134 -5.48 1.41 -13.67
C ILE A 134 -5.67 2.77 -12.99
N MET A 135 -6.79 2.97 -12.27
CA MET A 135 -7.03 4.19 -11.50
C MET A 135 -5.96 4.41 -10.42
N ASP A 136 -5.57 3.35 -9.70
CA ASP A 136 -4.46 3.38 -8.74
C ASP A 136 -3.14 3.74 -9.45
N GLY A 137 -2.86 3.10 -10.59
CA GLY A 137 -1.66 3.34 -11.39
C GLY A 137 -1.55 4.77 -11.93
N MET A 138 -2.63 5.35 -12.44
CA MET A 138 -2.63 6.74 -12.95
C MET A 138 -2.49 7.78 -11.82
N CYS A 139 -2.91 7.43 -10.61
CA CYS A 139 -2.78 8.28 -9.44
C CYS A 139 -1.42 8.12 -8.74
N GLY A 140 -0.69 7.04 -9.03
CA GLY A 140 0.72 6.91 -8.73
C GLY A 140 1.55 7.93 -9.48
N LYS A 141 2.54 8.53 -8.82
CA LYS A 141 3.45 9.48 -9.49
C LYS A 141 4.57 8.74 -10.20
N SER A 142 5.00 9.26 -11.35
CA SER A 142 6.09 8.69 -12.15
C SER A 142 7.41 8.52 -11.36
N CYS A 143 7.64 9.34 -10.34
CA CYS A 143 8.81 9.26 -9.49
C CYS A 143 8.85 8.01 -8.60
N GLU A 144 7.73 7.33 -8.34
CA GLU A 144 7.65 6.25 -7.35
C GLU A 144 8.50 5.04 -7.74
N GLN A 145 8.57 4.72 -9.02
CA GLN A 145 9.36 3.58 -9.50
C GLN A 145 10.85 3.82 -9.28
N GLU A 146 11.36 4.97 -9.72
CA GLU A 146 12.76 5.35 -9.55
C GLU A 146 13.12 5.51 -8.06
N ALA A 147 12.20 6.07 -7.27
CA ALA A 147 12.37 6.22 -5.83
C ALA A 147 12.37 4.86 -5.11
N THR A 148 11.53 3.91 -5.52
CA THR A 148 11.53 2.54 -4.99
C THR A 148 12.84 1.81 -5.32
N GLN A 149 13.33 1.94 -6.56
CA GLN A 149 14.63 1.38 -6.93
C GLN A 149 15.77 2.01 -6.16
N SER A 150 15.75 3.32 -5.97
CA SER A 150 16.73 4.04 -5.17
C SER A 150 16.70 3.59 -3.71
N LEU A 151 15.51 3.34 -3.15
CA LEU A 151 15.34 2.77 -1.81
C LEU A 151 16.01 1.39 -1.72
N ILE A 152 15.73 0.47 -2.65
CA ILE A 152 16.36 -0.86 -2.71
C ILE A 152 17.89 -0.75 -2.80
N GLN A 153 18.40 0.15 -3.65
CA GLN A 153 19.82 0.40 -3.81
C GLN A 153 20.47 0.90 -2.51
N CYS A 154 19.78 1.75 -1.73
CA CYS A 154 20.29 2.20 -0.44
C CYS A 154 20.49 1.04 0.56
N TYR A 155 19.57 0.08 0.61
CA TYR A 155 19.71 -1.11 1.45
C TYR A 155 20.82 -2.06 0.95
N ALA A 156 20.87 -2.27 -0.36
CA ALA A 156 21.90 -3.10 -1.00
C ALA A 156 23.31 -2.55 -0.79
N ALA A 157 23.49 -1.23 -0.90
CA ALA A 157 24.80 -0.56 -0.76
C ALA A 157 25.45 -0.74 0.62
N ILE A 158 24.65 -1.06 1.65
CA ILE A 158 25.12 -1.28 3.02
C ILE A 158 24.92 -2.72 3.50
N ASN A 159 24.52 -3.63 2.60
CA ASN A 159 24.26 -5.04 2.90
C ASN A 159 23.28 -5.26 4.07
N VAL A 160 22.18 -4.49 4.09
CA VAL A 160 21.07 -4.67 5.04
C VAL A 160 19.86 -5.23 4.29
N ASN A 161 19.20 -6.24 4.84
CA ASN A 161 18.00 -6.81 4.22
C ASN A 161 16.85 -5.78 4.22
N PRO A 162 16.31 -5.38 3.06
CA PRO A 162 15.17 -4.48 2.99
C PRO A 162 13.83 -5.15 3.34
N ASP A 163 13.75 -6.48 3.43
CA ASP A 163 12.48 -7.21 3.59
C ASP A 163 11.60 -6.72 4.75
N PRO A 164 12.11 -6.35 5.94
CA PRO A 164 11.26 -5.84 7.03
C PRO A 164 10.46 -4.57 6.67
N ILE A 165 10.80 -3.94 5.56
CA ILE A 165 10.26 -2.65 5.10
C ILE A 165 9.63 -2.79 3.71
N LEU A 166 10.25 -3.57 2.82
CA LEU A 166 9.86 -3.70 1.42
C LEU A 166 9.18 -5.02 1.08
N ASN A 167 8.85 -5.85 2.07
CA ASN A 167 8.05 -7.05 1.84
C ASN A 167 6.77 -6.67 1.07
N PRO A 168 6.42 -7.39 -0.01
CA PRO A 168 5.14 -7.20 -0.71
C PRO A 168 3.91 -7.29 0.20
N ASN A 169 4.02 -8.01 1.31
CA ASN A 169 2.98 -8.17 2.31
C ASN A 169 3.12 -7.20 3.49
N ALA A 170 4.09 -6.26 3.43
CA ALA A 170 4.34 -5.32 4.50
C ALA A 170 3.08 -4.53 4.83
N SER A 171 2.78 -4.42 6.12
CA SER A 171 1.61 -3.68 6.58
C SER A 171 1.91 -2.89 7.85
N ILE A 172 1.02 -1.95 8.16
CA ILE A 172 1.14 -1.13 9.37
C ILE A 172 1.08 -1.96 10.66
N ILE A 173 0.43 -3.13 10.63
CA ILE A 173 0.25 -4.01 11.79
C ILE A 173 1.40 -5.01 11.98
N GLU A 174 2.33 -5.11 11.04
CA GLU A 174 3.48 -6.00 11.22
C GLU A 174 4.37 -5.53 12.37
N ASP A 175 4.97 -6.49 13.08
CA ASP A 175 5.94 -6.22 14.12
C ASP A 175 7.24 -5.69 13.50
N LYS A 176 7.47 -4.38 13.67
CA LYS A 176 8.66 -3.68 13.18
C LYS A 176 9.76 -3.60 14.23
N TYR A 177 9.61 -4.24 15.39
CA TYR A 177 10.66 -4.27 16.41
C TYR A 177 11.94 -4.90 15.90
N SER A 178 11.87 -5.89 15.00
CA SER A 178 13.02 -6.60 14.43
C SER A 178 13.78 -5.88 13.31
N ILE A 179 13.42 -4.63 13.00
CA ILE A 179 13.91 -3.88 11.83
C ILE A 179 15.43 -3.65 11.81
N ALA A 180 16.09 -3.66 12.98
CA ALA A 180 17.53 -3.50 13.06
C ALA A 180 18.29 -4.83 12.93
N GLY A 181 17.60 -5.97 12.87
CA GLY A 181 18.21 -7.31 12.78
C GLY A 181 17.63 -8.28 13.81
N LEU A 182 17.86 -9.58 13.60
CA LEU A 182 17.32 -10.69 14.41
C LEU A 182 18.35 -11.34 15.34
N ASN A 183 19.63 -10.99 15.17
CA ASN A 183 20.76 -11.47 15.95
C ASN A 183 21.85 -10.39 16.07
N GLU A 184 22.87 -10.66 16.87
CA GLU A 184 23.94 -9.70 17.17
C GLU A 184 24.74 -9.24 15.95
N SER A 185 24.99 -10.15 15.00
CA SER A 185 25.71 -9.85 13.76
C SER A 185 24.92 -8.89 12.87
N GLU A 186 23.64 -9.21 12.63
CA GLU A 186 22.74 -8.35 11.86
C GLU A 186 22.55 -6.98 12.51
N LEU A 187 22.31 -6.96 13.83
CA LEU A 187 22.17 -5.72 14.60
C LEU A 187 23.42 -4.85 14.53
N SER A 188 24.59 -5.46 14.70
CA SER A 188 25.86 -4.73 14.64
C SER A 188 26.12 -4.19 13.23
N ASN A 189 25.86 -4.99 12.19
CA ASN A 189 25.98 -4.55 10.81
C ASN A 189 25.02 -3.38 10.50
N PHE A 190 23.76 -3.48 10.94
CA PHE A 190 22.78 -2.41 10.78
C PHE A 190 23.23 -1.14 11.51
N CYS A 191 23.57 -1.24 12.80
CA CYS A 191 23.92 -0.08 13.61
C CYS A 191 25.18 0.63 13.11
N ASN A 192 26.19 -0.10 12.64
CA ASN A 192 27.41 0.46 12.09
C ASN A 192 27.18 1.19 10.75
N ASN A 193 26.13 0.84 10.01
CA ASN A 193 25.79 1.43 8.72
C ASN A 193 24.55 2.33 8.75
N ARG A 194 23.90 2.49 9.91
CA ARG A 194 22.65 3.22 10.08
C ARG A 194 22.71 4.64 9.50
N GLU A 195 23.75 5.40 9.83
CA GLU A 195 23.90 6.78 9.34
C GLU A 195 24.06 6.84 7.82
N LYS A 196 24.78 5.88 7.23
CA LYS A 196 24.92 5.77 5.78
C LYS A 196 23.58 5.42 5.12
N LEU A 197 22.82 4.50 5.71
CA LEU A 197 21.48 4.13 5.23
C LEU A 197 20.58 5.36 5.15
N PHE A 198 20.43 6.08 6.27
CA PHE A 198 19.52 7.20 6.34
C PHE A 198 20.04 8.41 5.56
N SER A 199 21.35 8.57 5.39
CA SER A 199 21.90 9.56 4.45
C SER A 199 21.50 9.26 3.00
N CYS A 200 21.51 7.99 2.59
CA CYS A 200 21.04 7.56 1.27
C CYS A 200 19.52 7.69 1.10
N LEU A 201 18.74 7.35 2.13
CA LEU A 201 17.27 7.41 2.08
C LEU A 201 16.71 8.84 2.17
N GLY A 202 17.49 9.80 2.67
CA GLY A 202 17.03 11.17 2.91
C GLY A 202 16.48 11.90 1.69
N PRO A 203 17.22 11.94 0.58
CA PRO A 203 16.78 12.60 -0.64
C PRO A 203 15.48 12.05 -1.23
N LEU A 204 15.11 10.79 -0.95
CA LEU A 204 13.83 10.21 -1.39
C LEU A 204 12.64 11.03 -0.91
N SER A 205 12.72 11.57 0.30
CA SER A 205 11.63 12.36 0.89
C SER A 205 11.36 13.66 0.13
N ASN A 206 12.42 14.25 -0.44
CA ASN A 206 12.32 15.49 -1.22
C ASN A 206 11.93 15.22 -2.67
N THR A 207 12.35 14.07 -3.22
CA THR A 207 12.23 13.83 -4.67
C THR A 207 10.94 13.10 -5.05
N CYS A 208 10.34 12.34 -4.15
CA CYS A 208 9.06 11.68 -4.40
C CYS A 208 8.15 11.64 -3.16
N PRO A 209 7.46 12.75 -2.82
CA PRO A 209 6.57 12.80 -1.67
C PRO A 209 5.46 11.73 -1.68
N SER A 210 4.97 11.32 -2.85
CA SER A 210 3.95 10.28 -2.95
C SER A 210 4.44 8.89 -2.52
N LEU A 211 5.74 8.59 -2.72
CA LEU A 211 6.34 7.37 -2.16
C LEU A 211 6.25 7.39 -0.63
N LEU A 212 6.49 8.53 0.02
CA LEU A 212 6.36 8.62 1.49
C LEU A 212 4.92 8.38 1.95
N THR A 213 3.94 8.91 1.21
CA THR A 213 2.52 8.64 1.48
C THR A 213 2.24 7.14 1.37
N ARG A 214 2.76 6.48 0.34
CA ARG A 214 2.62 5.03 0.15
C ARG A 214 3.30 4.24 1.27
N LEU A 215 4.54 4.56 1.62
CA LEU A 215 5.27 3.94 2.73
C LEU A 215 4.50 4.14 4.06
N SER A 216 3.89 5.30 4.26
CA SER A 216 3.08 5.55 5.47
C SER A 216 1.88 4.59 5.57
N THR A 217 1.28 4.17 4.45
CA THR A 217 0.14 3.21 4.46
C THR A 217 0.53 1.82 4.93
N ILE A 218 1.81 1.46 4.81
CA ILE A 218 2.38 0.21 5.34
C ILE A 218 3.12 0.43 6.67
N GLY A 219 2.90 1.57 7.31
CA GLY A 219 3.47 1.90 8.62
C GLY A 219 4.94 2.31 8.59
N ILE A 220 5.43 2.82 7.47
CA ILE A 220 6.83 3.18 7.29
C ILE A 220 6.96 4.69 7.13
N ASP A 221 7.56 5.31 8.13
CA ASP A 221 8.02 6.69 8.10
C ASP A 221 9.54 6.66 8.27
N LEU A 222 10.28 7.10 7.25
CA LEU A 222 11.74 6.99 7.22
C LEU A 222 12.42 7.79 8.35
N GLN A 223 11.84 8.91 8.77
CA GLN A 223 12.39 9.72 9.86
C GLN A 223 12.08 9.09 11.22
N ALA A 224 10.87 8.56 11.39
CA ALA A 224 10.49 7.76 12.55
C ALA A 224 11.39 6.53 12.70
N MET A 225 11.65 5.84 11.59
CA MET A 225 12.51 4.67 11.52
C MET A 225 13.96 4.96 11.87
N GLU A 226 14.50 6.08 11.40
CA GLU A 226 15.82 6.54 11.82
C GLU A 226 15.88 6.67 13.35
N LYS A 227 14.91 7.35 13.97
CA LYS A 227 14.89 7.55 15.42
C LYS A 227 14.74 6.24 16.20
N ALA A 228 13.76 5.42 15.82
CA ALA A 228 13.45 4.17 16.50
C ALA A 228 14.66 3.23 16.47
N THR A 229 15.32 3.10 15.32
CA THR A 229 16.55 2.31 15.20
C THR A 229 17.75 2.93 15.92
N GLY A 230 17.78 4.25 16.11
CA GLY A 230 18.78 4.92 16.95
C GLY A 230 18.67 4.49 18.41
N VAL A 231 17.44 4.35 18.91
CA VAL A 231 17.18 3.78 20.25
C VAL A 231 17.65 2.32 20.31
N SER A 232 17.27 1.49 19.34
CA SER A 232 17.69 0.07 19.28
C SER A 232 19.22 -0.10 19.27
N CYS A 233 19.93 0.81 18.60
CA CYS A 233 21.38 0.76 18.50
C CYS A 233 22.13 1.29 19.73
N THR A 234 21.45 2.00 20.64
CA THR A 234 22.05 2.55 21.87
C THR A 234 22.21 1.47 22.93
N ASP A 235 21.24 0.55 23.03
CA ASP A 235 21.26 -0.56 23.99
C ASP A 235 20.99 -1.90 23.27
N LYS A 236 22.04 -2.39 22.59
CA LYS A 236 21.98 -3.59 21.74
C LYS A 236 21.59 -4.84 22.53
N ASP A 237 22.10 -4.99 23.74
CA ASP A 237 21.82 -6.14 24.61
C ASP A 237 20.34 -6.18 25.01
N LYS A 238 19.79 -5.03 25.39
CA LYS A 238 18.36 -4.91 25.73
C LYS A 238 17.48 -5.17 24.52
N TYR A 239 17.86 -4.70 23.33
CA TYR A 239 17.17 -5.01 22.08
C TYR A 239 17.15 -6.52 21.79
N LEU A 240 18.31 -7.20 21.87
CA LEU A 240 18.41 -8.64 21.61
C LEU A 240 17.63 -9.47 22.65
N LYS A 241 17.67 -9.09 23.94
CA LYS A 241 16.85 -9.71 24.98
C LYS A 241 15.35 -9.51 24.72
N GLY A 242 14.97 -8.31 24.27
CA GLY A 242 13.62 -7.98 23.83
C GLY A 242 13.15 -8.90 22.71
N LEU A 243 13.96 -9.08 21.65
CA LEU A 243 13.64 -10.00 20.55
C LEU A 243 13.34 -11.41 21.03
N THR A 244 14.14 -11.93 21.97
CA THR A 244 13.91 -13.26 22.55
C THR A 244 12.59 -13.30 23.32
N CYS A 245 12.29 -12.27 24.12
CA CYS A 245 11.06 -12.24 24.89
C CYS A 245 9.81 -12.15 24.01
N PHE A 246 9.83 -11.27 23.01
CA PHE A 246 8.67 -11.01 22.16
C PHE A 246 8.39 -12.10 21.12
N LYS A 247 9.35 -13.00 20.87
CA LYS A 247 9.17 -14.15 19.97
C LYS A 247 8.25 -15.24 20.52
N THR A 248 8.00 -15.27 21.83
CA THR A 248 7.22 -16.35 22.46
C THR A 248 5.80 -15.85 22.74
N PRO A 249 4.81 -16.13 21.87
CA PRO A 249 3.44 -15.71 22.13
C PRO A 249 2.88 -16.44 23.35
N ASN A 250 2.30 -15.68 24.26
CA ASN A 250 1.43 -16.22 25.32
C ASN A 250 -0.04 -16.14 24.87
N ASN A 251 -0.96 -16.73 25.64
CA ASN A 251 -2.39 -16.72 25.29
C ASN A 251 -2.96 -15.31 25.08
N GLY A 252 -2.46 -14.31 25.81
CA GLY A 252 -2.86 -12.91 25.63
C GLY A 252 -2.41 -12.35 24.29
N ILE A 253 -1.14 -12.58 23.91
CA ILE A 253 -0.60 -12.15 22.60
C ILE A 253 -1.35 -12.83 21.46
N THR A 254 -1.59 -14.14 21.54
CA THR A 254 -2.35 -14.87 20.52
C THR A 254 -3.77 -14.30 20.34
N GLN A 255 -4.43 -13.89 21.42
CA GLN A 255 -5.73 -13.23 21.34
C GLN A 255 -5.64 -11.85 20.68
N CYS A 256 -4.61 -11.05 21.01
CA CYS A 256 -4.34 -9.77 20.36
C CYS A 256 -4.10 -9.95 18.86
N ASP A 257 -3.33 -10.94 18.44
CA ASP A 257 -3.01 -11.24 17.04
C ASP A 257 -4.26 -11.64 16.25
N GLN A 258 -5.11 -12.50 16.83
CA GLN A 258 -6.38 -12.92 16.21
C GLN A 258 -7.34 -11.74 16.02
N GLN A 259 -7.47 -10.89 17.04
CA GLN A 259 -8.30 -9.70 16.97
C GLN A 259 -7.77 -8.70 15.93
N THR A 260 -6.46 -8.46 15.94
CA THR A 260 -5.78 -7.56 14.99
C THR A 260 -5.95 -8.06 13.55
N THR A 261 -5.73 -9.36 13.32
CA THR A 261 -5.93 -9.99 12.01
C THR A 261 -7.37 -9.83 11.52
N THR A 262 -8.35 -10.04 12.41
CA THR A 262 -9.77 -9.86 12.08
C THR A 262 -10.09 -8.42 11.71
N ASN A 263 -9.61 -7.45 12.50
CA ASN A 263 -9.83 -6.03 12.25
C ASN A 263 -9.14 -5.54 10.97
N MET A 264 -7.92 -6.02 10.72
CA MET A 264 -7.18 -5.72 9.50
C MET A 264 -7.87 -6.32 8.27
N ARG A 265 -8.32 -7.58 8.36
CA ARG A 265 -9.10 -8.22 7.29
C ARG A 265 -10.37 -7.42 7.00
N SER A 266 -11.12 -7.03 8.02
CA SER A 266 -12.30 -6.17 7.86
C SER A 266 -11.97 -4.85 7.15
N SER A 267 -10.86 -4.21 7.52
CA SER A 267 -10.40 -2.96 6.91
C SER A 267 -10.00 -3.12 5.44
N VAL A 268 -9.28 -4.20 5.11
CA VAL A 268 -8.86 -4.53 3.74
C VAL A 268 -10.08 -4.87 2.87
N LEU A 269 -11.00 -5.69 3.37
CA LEU A 269 -12.26 -6.02 2.68
C LEU A 269 -13.10 -4.76 2.44
N GLY A 270 -13.22 -3.92 3.46
CA GLY A 270 -13.94 -2.65 3.36
C GLY A 270 -13.36 -1.72 2.29
N ARG A 271 -12.03 -1.67 2.16
CA ARG A 271 -11.33 -0.79 1.23
C ARG A 271 -11.31 -1.29 -0.20
N TYR A 272 -11.05 -2.57 -0.41
CA TYR A 272 -10.71 -3.13 -1.73
C TYR A 272 -11.77 -4.06 -2.31
N GLN A 273 -12.76 -4.49 -1.52
CA GLN A 273 -13.79 -5.42 -2.00
C GLN A 273 -15.20 -4.83 -1.96
N THR A 274 -15.60 -4.22 -0.83
CA THR A 274 -16.97 -3.71 -0.67
C THR A 274 -17.09 -2.22 -0.93
N GLY A 275 -15.99 -1.47 -0.82
CA GLY A 275 -15.99 -0.02 -0.92
C GLY A 275 -16.64 0.68 0.29
N THR A 276 -16.91 -0.04 1.38
CA THR A 276 -17.49 0.55 2.61
C THR A 276 -16.49 1.46 3.33
N ILE A 277 -15.19 1.30 3.08
CA ILE A 277 -14.14 2.21 3.55
C ILE A 277 -13.60 2.99 2.34
N PRO A 278 -13.93 4.29 2.22
CA PRO A 278 -13.41 5.10 1.12
C PRO A 278 -11.89 5.32 1.28
N PRO A 279 -11.15 5.53 0.16
CA PRO A 279 -9.71 5.77 0.15
C PRO A 279 -9.20 6.72 1.24
N SER A 280 -9.84 7.89 1.42
CA SER A 280 -9.38 8.89 2.41
C SER A 280 -9.51 8.45 3.86
N LYS A 281 -10.40 7.50 4.16
CA LYS A 281 -10.63 6.99 5.52
C LYS A 281 -9.77 5.77 5.84
N TYR A 282 -9.17 5.14 4.83
CA TYR A 282 -8.44 3.89 5.01
C TYR A 282 -7.28 4.01 6.00
N MET A 283 -6.47 5.08 5.91
CA MET A 283 -5.40 5.32 6.87
C MET A 283 -5.91 5.44 8.32
N GLY A 284 -7.10 6.02 8.51
CA GLY A 284 -7.71 6.11 9.83
C GLY A 284 -8.06 4.75 10.41
N GLU A 285 -8.67 3.86 9.61
CA GLU A 285 -8.95 2.50 10.04
C GLU A 285 -7.65 1.73 10.34
N LEU A 286 -6.63 1.88 9.50
CA LEU A 286 -5.30 1.30 9.73
C LEU A 286 -4.67 1.77 11.06
N CYS A 287 -4.72 3.06 11.36
CA CYS A 287 -4.24 3.60 12.64
C CYS A 287 -5.03 3.04 13.83
N LYS A 288 -6.36 2.92 13.70
CA LYS A 288 -7.21 2.33 14.73
C LYS A 288 -6.82 0.88 15.02
N VAL A 289 -6.61 0.08 13.97
CA VAL A 289 -6.17 -1.32 14.12
C VAL A 289 -4.80 -1.37 14.82
N LYS A 290 -3.80 -0.60 14.34
CA LYS A 290 -2.45 -0.62 14.91
C LYS A 290 -2.42 -0.15 16.37
N LEU A 291 -3.14 0.92 16.73
CA LEU A 291 -3.17 1.39 18.12
C LEU A 291 -3.84 0.38 19.05
N THR A 292 -4.91 -0.28 18.59
CA THR A 292 -5.58 -1.34 19.35
C THR A 292 -4.66 -2.55 19.54
N GLN A 293 -3.95 -2.96 18.48
CA GLN A 293 -2.94 -4.01 18.54
C GLN A 293 -1.85 -3.67 19.58
N MET A 294 -1.26 -2.48 19.48
CA MET A 294 -0.19 -2.04 20.37
C MET A 294 -0.62 -2.04 21.84
N ASP A 295 -1.80 -1.51 22.16
CA ASP A 295 -2.32 -1.48 23.53
C ASP A 295 -2.47 -2.91 24.11
N CYS A 296 -3.04 -3.80 23.30
CA CYS A 296 -3.25 -5.21 23.67
C CYS A 296 -1.92 -5.94 23.87
N GLU A 297 -1.03 -5.89 22.86
CA GLU A 297 0.25 -6.60 22.87
C GLU A 297 1.15 -6.10 24.00
N LEU A 298 1.33 -4.78 24.16
CA LEU A 298 2.21 -4.22 25.19
C LEU A 298 1.70 -4.60 26.59
N SER A 299 0.38 -4.57 26.82
CA SER A 299 -0.23 -5.00 28.08
C SER A 299 -0.03 -6.49 28.35
N ALA A 300 -0.07 -7.33 27.30
CA ALA A 300 0.17 -8.77 27.43
C ALA A 300 1.66 -9.10 27.64
N PHE A 301 2.58 -8.36 26.98
CA PHE A 301 4.01 -8.50 27.21
C PHE A 301 4.41 -8.03 28.60
N GLN A 302 3.79 -7.00 29.16
CA GLN A 302 4.05 -6.55 30.52
C GLN A 302 3.84 -7.64 31.60
N LYS A 303 3.05 -8.67 31.30
CA LYS A 303 2.82 -9.82 32.20
C LYS A 303 3.87 -10.92 32.10
N SER A 304 4.70 -10.92 31.05
CA SER A 304 5.59 -12.04 30.72
C SER A 304 7.02 -11.65 30.39
N CYS A 305 7.27 -10.37 30.09
CA CYS A 305 8.58 -9.81 29.81
C CYS A 305 9.02 -8.86 30.92
N ASP A 306 10.34 -8.68 31.04
CA ASP A 306 10.92 -7.68 31.91
C ASP A 306 10.43 -6.26 31.54
N ALA A 307 10.14 -5.45 32.56
CA ALA A 307 9.55 -4.13 32.37
C ALA A 307 10.41 -3.20 31.51
N ALA A 308 11.74 -3.28 31.63
CA ALA A 308 12.63 -2.46 30.84
C ALA A 308 12.57 -2.88 29.35
N LEU A 309 12.43 -4.17 29.04
CA LEU A 309 12.28 -4.65 27.66
C LEU A 309 10.98 -4.13 27.05
N VAL A 310 9.87 -4.19 27.79
CA VAL A 310 8.57 -3.67 27.34
C VAL A 310 8.63 -2.16 27.12
N GLU A 311 9.26 -1.41 28.02
CA GLU A 311 9.50 0.02 27.84
C GLU A 311 10.25 0.33 26.53
N LEU A 312 11.32 -0.43 26.23
CA LEU A 312 12.07 -0.28 24.97
C LEU A 312 11.18 -0.55 23.74
N ARG A 313 10.35 -1.59 23.76
CA ARG A 313 9.38 -1.87 22.68
C ARG A 313 8.37 -0.75 22.53
N THR A 314 7.82 -0.25 23.64
CA THR A 314 6.89 0.88 23.64
C THR A 314 7.53 2.12 22.99
N ILE A 315 8.77 2.47 23.36
CA ILE A 315 9.49 3.59 22.74
C ILE A 315 9.63 3.39 21.22
N ILE A 316 10.06 2.20 20.77
CA ILE A 316 10.25 1.90 19.35
C ILE A 316 8.92 1.98 18.59
N GLU A 317 7.88 1.29 19.04
CA GLU A 317 6.56 1.28 18.40
C GLU A 317 5.94 2.68 18.34
N CYS A 318 5.94 3.41 19.46
CA CYS A 318 5.44 4.78 19.51
C CYS A 318 6.23 5.73 18.61
N THR A 319 7.55 5.52 18.49
CA THR A 319 8.39 6.29 17.58
C THR A 319 8.05 5.96 16.13
N MET A 320 7.83 4.69 15.78
CA MET A 320 7.56 4.18 14.43
C MET A 320 6.17 4.52 13.87
N LEU A 321 5.20 4.81 14.73
CA LEU A 321 3.83 5.13 14.29
C LEU A 321 3.82 6.26 13.22
N PRO A 322 3.05 6.12 12.13
CA PRO A 322 2.90 7.19 11.16
C PRO A 322 2.42 8.49 11.81
N LYS A 323 2.90 9.63 11.30
CA LYS A 323 2.50 10.97 11.78
C LYS A 323 0.98 11.13 11.87
N PHE A 324 0.25 10.61 10.87
CA PHE A 324 -1.21 10.62 10.86
C PHE A 324 -1.82 9.94 12.09
N CYS A 325 -1.28 8.80 12.54
CA CYS A 325 -1.80 8.11 13.73
C CYS A 325 -1.50 8.85 15.05
N LYS A 326 -0.46 9.70 15.07
CA LYS A 326 -0.03 10.45 16.24
C LYS A 326 -0.78 11.77 16.41
N GLU A 327 -0.95 12.49 15.31
CA GLU A 327 -1.39 13.89 15.34
C GLU A 327 -2.88 14.06 15.05
N ASN A 328 -3.53 13.07 14.44
CA ASN A 328 -4.95 13.17 14.09
C ASN A 328 -5.84 13.04 15.34
N ALA A 329 -6.70 14.05 15.59
CA ALA A 329 -7.46 14.21 16.83
C ALA A 329 -8.23 12.96 17.30
N PRO A 330 -8.96 12.23 16.43
CA PRO A 330 -9.58 10.94 16.76
C PRO A 330 -8.69 9.91 17.48
N TYR A 331 -7.38 9.92 17.25
CA TYR A 331 -6.45 8.91 17.78
C TYR A 331 -5.56 9.41 18.92
N GLN A 332 -5.50 10.73 19.14
CA GLN A 332 -4.60 11.32 20.12
C GLN A 332 -4.81 10.78 21.55
N SER A 333 -6.06 10.56 21.98
CA SER A 333 -6.34 10.02 23.32
C SER A 333 -5.74 8.62 23.52
N VAL A 334 -5.95 7.73 22.55
CA VAL A 334 -5.40 6.36 22.59
C VAL A 334 -3.88 6.39 22.50
N TYR A 335 -3.34 7.18 21.57
CA TYR A 335 -1.90 7.39 21.43
C TYR A 335 -1.27 7.87 22.75
N ASN A 336 -1.85 8.89 23.39
CA ASN A 336 -1.33 9.42 24.65
C ASN A 336 -1.44 8.40 25.80
N GLY A 337 -2.49 7.57 25.82
CA GLY A 337 -2.64 6.51 26.82
C GLY A 337 -1.54 5.44 26.76
N ILE A 338 -1.05 5.12 25.56
CA ILE A 338 0.02 4.15 25.31
C ILE A 338 1.40 4.83 25.41
N CYS A 339 1.60 5.87 24.61
CA CYS A 339 2.89 6.49 24.31
C CYS A 339 3.24 7.66 25.22
N GLY A 340 2.26 8.27 25.91
CA GLY A 340 2.52 9.37 26.84
C GLY A 340 3.28 8.96 28.10
N LYS A 341 3.44 7.65 28.33
CA LYS A 341 4.19 7.07 29.45
C LYS A 341 5.68 6.90 29.18
N VAL A 342 6.12 7.10 27.93
CA VAL A 342 7.52 6.92 27.52
C VAL A 342 8.05 8.17 26.84
N SER A 343 9.35 8.43 26.98
CA SER A 343 10.00 9.51 26.23
C SER A 343 10.38 9.02 24.84
N THR A 344 9.71 9.53 23.82
CA THR A 344 10.12 9.29 22.42
C THR A 344 11.23 10.27 22.01
N PRO A 345 12.21 9.86 21.18
CA PRO A 345 13.27 10.76 20.73
C PRO A 345 12.71 11.97 19.98
N ALA A 346 13.26 13.16 20.27
CA ALA A 346 12.90 14.39 19.59
C ALA A 346 13.15 14.30 18.06
N PRO A 347 12.46 15.12 17.25
CA PRO A 347 12.80 15.30 15.84
C PRO A 347 14.28 15.65 15.67
N ILE A 348 15.01 14.79 14.96
CA ILE A 348 16.39 15.08 14.58
C ILE A 348 16.32 16.19 13.53
N SER A 349 16.85 17.36 13.87
CA SER A 349 17.10 18.44 12.91
C SER A 349 18.41 18.13 12.19
N THR A 350 18.46 17.03 11.42
CA THR A 350 19.65 16.73 10.64
C THR A 350 19.68 17.65 9.43
N ILE A 351 20.62 18.59 9.45
CA ILE A 351 21.15 19.19 8.23
C ILE A 351 21.81 18.04 7.46
N ARG A 352 21.03 17.35 6.62
CA ARG A 352 21.56 16.25 5.80
C ARG A 352 22.45 16.84 4.72
N PRO A 353 23.67 16.32 4.51
CA PRO A 353 24.49 16.72 3.37
C PRO A 353 23.68 16.53 2.09
N THR A 354 23.58 17.58 1.27
CA THR A 354 23.05 17.46 -0.10
C THR A 354 23.92 16.46 -0.84
N GLN A 355 23.35 15.29 -1.16
CA GLN A 355 24.03 14.30 -1.99
C GLN A 355 24.34 14.93 -3.36
N PRO A 356 25.53 14.67 -3.93
CA PRO A 356 25.84 15.12 -5.28
C PRO A 356 24.84 14.52 -6.29
N PRO A 357 24.52 15.25 -7.36
CA PRO A 357 23.63 14.76 -8.42
C PRO A 357 24.12 13.40 -8.96
N GLY A 358 23.26 12.38 -8.92
CA GLY A 358 23.56 11.03 -9.44
C GLY A 358 24.06 10.00 -8.42
N GLY A 359 24.13 10.33 -7.13
CA GLY A 359 24.37 9.34 -6.07
C GLY A 359 23.17 8.41 -5.80
N PRO A 360 23.36 7.22 -5.19
CA PRO A 360 22.26 6.37 -4.74
C PRO A 360 21.32 7.15 -3.80
N GLY A 361 20.03 7.23 -4.13
CA GLY A 361 19.05 8.06 -3.42
C GLY A 361 18.63 9.33 -4.17
N ALA A 362 19.41 9.78 -5.16
CA ALA A 362 19.01 10.85 -6.06
C ALA A 362 18.14 10.29 -7.20
N VAL A 363 16.85 10.61 -7.18
CA VAL A 363 15.98 10.35 -8.34
C VAL A 363 16.30 11.42 -9.39
N ALA A 364 16.62 11.00 -10.61
CA ALA A 364 16.98 11.93 -11.66
C ALA A 364 15.78 12.86 -11.91
N ASN A 365 15.99 14.17 -11.79
CA ASN A 365 14.96 15.16 -12.09
C ASN A 365 14.79 15.24 -13.61
N ARG A 366 14.27 14.16 -14.22
CA ARG A 366 13.92 14.16 -15.64
C ARG A 366 12.72 15.08 -15.77
N THR A 367 12.96 16.26 -16.33
CA THR A 367 11.88 17.11 -16.86
C THR A 367 10.98 16.19 -17.69
N PRO A 368 9.65 16.16 -17.46
CA PRO A 368 8.76 15.34 -18.25
C PRO A 368 8.96 15.76 -19.71
N SER A 369 9.67 14.93 -20.47
CA SER A 369 9.82 15.17 -21.89
C SER A 369 8.42 15.09 -22.48
N PRO A 370 8.01 16.02 -23.36
CA PRO A 370 6.76 15.85 -24.08
C PRO A 370 6.83 14.48 -24.72
N MET A 371 5.87 13.61 -24.38
CA MET A 371 5.80 12.22 -24.85
C MET A 371 5.79 12.24 -26.37
N SER A 372 6.98 12.18 -26.95
CA SER A 372 7.24 12.08 -28.37
C SER A 372 7.34 10.58 -28.59
N GLY A 373 6.28 10.02 -29.18
CA GLY A 373 6.03 8.59 -29.16
C GLY A 373 7.19 7.74 -29.67
N LEU A 374 7.40 6.59 -29.02
CA LEU A 374 7.89 5.36 -29.63
C LEU A 374 7.77 4.21 -28.62
N GLY A 375 7.16 3.11 -29.09
CA GLY A 375 7.38 1.75 -28.59
C GLY A 375 6.77 1.38 -27.24
N GLY A 376 5.67 0.65 -27.29
CA GLY A 376 5.10 0.00 -26.10
C GLY A 376 6.06 -1.01 -25.49
N ALA A 377 6.56 -0.71 -24.30
CA ALA A 377 6.76 -1.72 -23.29
C ALA A 377 5.62 -1.54 -22.29
N ALA A 378 4.69 -2.49 -22.27
CA ALA A 378 3.80 -2.65 -21.12
C ALA A 378 4.69 -2.95 -19.92
N SER A 379 5.10 -1.90 -19.21
CA SER A 379 5.69 -2.03 -17.89
C SER A 379 4.60 -2.65 -17.03
N VAL A 380 4.75 -3.92 -16.70
CA VAL A 380 3.91 -4.62 -15.74
C VAL A 380 4.25 -4.00 -14.37
N THR A 381 3.66 -2.85 -14.07
CA THR A 381 3.56 -2.36 -12.70
C THR A 381 2.60 -3.29 -11.98
N VAL A 382 3.15 -4.30 -11.32
CA VAL A 382 2.41 -5.05 -10.30
C VAL A 382 2.17 -4.06 -9.16
N SER A 383 1.04 -3.36 -9.17
CA SER A 383 0.64 -2.58 -7.99
C SER A 383 0.53 -3.56 -6.81
N MET A 384 1.09 -3.22 -5.66
CA MET A 384 0.82 -3.96 -4.40
C MET A 384 -0.70 -4.13 -4.16
N VAL A 385 -1.52 -3.19 -4.64
CA VAL A 385 -2.99 -3.31 -4.59
C VAL A 385 -3.51 -4.46 -5.48
N LEU A 386 -2.90 -4.68 -6.64
CA LEU A 386 -3.20 -5.83 -7.53
C LEU A 386 -2.76 -7.16 -6.90
N LEU A 387 -1.68 -7.18 -6.13
CA LEU A 387 -1.26 -8.38 -5.36
C LEU A 387 -2.22 -8.68 -4.21
N VAL A 388 -2.67 -7.65 -3.46
CA VAL A 388 -3.68 -7.82 -2.41
C VAL A 388 -5.02 -8.23 -3.01
N ALA A 389 -5.45 -7.62 -4.13
CA ALA A 389 -6.66 -8.01 -4.83
C ALA A 389 -6.58 -9.45 -5.36
N ALA A 390 -5.46 -9.86 -5.96
CA ALA A 390 -5.27 -11.25 -6.42
C ALA A 390 -5.26 -12.27 -5.27
N ALA A 391 -4.63 -11.93 -4.13
CA ALA A 391 -4.62 -12.79 -2.94
C ALA A 391 -6.01 -12.90 -2.28
N VAL A 392 -6.79 -11.82 -2.28
CA VAL A 392 -8.16 -11.79 -1.76
C VAL A 392 -9.14 -12.49 -2.70
N ILE A 393 -8.98 -12.36 -4.03
CA ILE A 393 -9.77 -13.11 -5.02
C ILE A 393 -9.47 -14.62 -4.91
N GLY A 394 -8.21 -15.01 -4.69
CA GLY A 394 -7.85 -16.42 -4.45
C GLY A 394 -8.52 -17.04 -3.22
N SER A 395 -8.88 -16.23 -2.22
CA SER A 395 -9.57 -16.68 -1.00
C SER A 395 -11.10 -16.59 -1.08
N LEU A 396 -11.67 -16.20 -2.24
CA LEU A 396 -13.10 -16.27 -2.56
C LEU A 396 -13.49 -17.53 -3.36
N VAL A 397 -12.49 -18.30 -3.83
CA VAL A 397 -12.69 -19.55 -4.59
C VAL A 397 -12.64 -20.79 -3.66
N GLN A 398 -12.49 -20.57 -2.35
CA GLN A 398 -12.66 -21.58 -1.29
C GLN A 398 -13.82 -21.15 -0.40
#